data_AF-A0A397VWB6-F1
#
_entry.id   AF-A0A397VWB6-F1
#
_cell.length_a   1.000
_cell.length_b   1.000
_cell.length_c   1.000
_cell.angle_alpha   90.00
_cell.angle_beta   90.00
_cell.angle_gamma   90.00
#
_symmetry.space_group_name_H-M   'P 1'
#
loop_
_entity.id
_entity.type
_entity.pdbx_description
1 polymer ?
#
loop_
_entity_poly.entity_id
_entity_poly.type
_entity_poly.pdbx_seq_one_letter_code
_entity_poly.pdbx_strand_id
1 'polypeptide(L)'
;MSKEVGLSKVVHTNDFSRLNIDDSQEFANKNNPERTFWLGYCYEYGIEIEKNEKKAFTYYQTSANMNNSDGMYYVGHCYYLGIGVKIDKEKAFEYYLKSAESDNFMGIFKTAVCYRYGIGVKKDDAKFVHWIYKWGFKYGKCKHCNNCNTHESWCITCDPEIMIRKWTCGNKYVDCCIKEFQLKTSKYENVIEWIPFDKLSITDKIGEGGFGCVYFATWSDGIRKIERTDDYYYVRSREPSSAVALKTLSDSSLKEFKNHMKCMLVGSKLKIYGLTQNTETNEYMMVFQYANSGNLYKFLRSNFRDLNWQTKLKLLLDISEDLLQIHDTGYIHADFHSGNILQHKGLNENMESYISDMGLSKKYNESDSEGCIYGVMPYVAPEVLSGQKFTLDADIYGFGVIMSEISTGQRPFDGYQFNEDLAVKICIGLRPEFAPGTPECYIKLAKQCMNSDPKDRPCASQVCDALKVWIECMEIPNDMKLKNNS
;
A
#
# COMPACT_ATOMS: atom_id res chain seq x y z
N MET A 1 0.75 -57.94 -25.36
CA MET A 1 -0.41 -57.24 -24.76
C MET A 1 -0.05 -56.88 -23.32
N SER A 2 0.47 -55.67 -23.13
CA SER A 2 0.74 -55.06 -21.84
C SER A 2 0.37 -53.58 -21.99
N LYS A 3 -0.72 -53.17 -21.33
CA LYS A 3 -1.16 -51.78 -21.24
C LYS A 3 -0.58 -51.21 -19.95
N GLU A 4 0.44 -50.37 -20.07
CA GLU A 4 0.76 -49.37 -19.06
C GLU A 4 -0.19 -48.17 -19.26
N VAL A 5 -0.85 -47.80 -18.17
CA VAL A 5 -1.70 -46.60 -18.09
C VAL A 5 -0.80 -45.44 -17.71
N GLY A 6 -0.47 -44.60 -18.68
CA GLY A 6 0.26 -43.35 -18.46
C GLY A 6 -0.64 -42.28 -17.85
N LEU A 7 -0.30 -41.85 -16.64
CA LEU A 7 -0.78 -40.62 -16.01
C LEU A 7 -0.36 -39.41 -16.84
N SER A 8 -1.30 -38.74 -17.53
CA SER A 8 -1.07 -37.40 -18.06
C SER A 8 -1.21 -36.38 -16.93
N LYS A 9 -0.07 -35.74 -16.60
CA LYS A 9 0.03 -34.59 -15.70
C LYS A 9 -0.89 -33.47 -16.17
N VAL A 10 -1.80 -33.04 -15.30
CA VAL A 10 -2.43 -31.73 -15.35
C VAL A 10 -1.32 -30.70 -15.12
N VAL A 11 -0.99 -29.91 -16.14
CA VAL A 11 -0.05 -28.79 -16.00
C VAL A 11 -0.83 -27.62 -15.42
N HIS A 12 -0.51 -27.27 -14.18
CA HIS A 12 -0.84 -26.01 -13.55
C HIS A 12 -0.10 -24.88 -14.28
N THR A 13 -0.79 -23.85 -14.76
CA THR A 13 -0.16 -22.66 -15.37
C THR A 13 -0.44 -21.42 -14.52
N ASN A 14 0.40 -21.22 -13.51
CA ASN A 14 0.60 -19.94 -12.81
C ASN A 14 2.09 -19.53 -12.85
N ASP A 15 2.84 -20.04 -13.82
CA ASP A 15 4.29 -19.82 -13.95
C ASP A 15 4.55 -18.99 -15.22
N PHE A 16 4.43 -17.67 -15.10
CA PHE A 16 4.54 -16.71 -16.23
C PHE A 16 5.86 -15.92 -16.24
N SER A 17 6.80 -16.21 -15.33
CA SER A 17 8.12 -15.58 -15.24
C SER A 17 9.13 -16.03 -16.30
N ARG A 18 8.70 -16.73 -17.35
CA ARG A 18 9.59 -17.36 -18.35
C ARG A 18 9.31 -17.01 -19.82
N LEU A 19 8.41 -16.08 -20.12
CA LEU A 19 8.13 -15.70 -21.51
C LEU A 19 8.97 -14.48 -21.90
N ASN A 20 10.02 -14.70 -22.70
CA ASN A 20 10.83 -13.65 -23.31
C ASN A 20 10.09 -13.02 -24.50
N ILE A 21 10.41 -11.78 -24.90
CA ILE A 21 9.76 -11.09 -26.02
C ILE A 21 10.04 -11.72 -27.38
N ASP A 22 11.24 -12.28 -27.53
CA ASP A 22 11.59 -13.03 -28.74
C ASP A 22 10.67 -14.26 -28.90
N ASP A 23 10.37 -14.95 -27.80
CA ASP A 23 9.35 -16.01 -27.77
C ASP A 23 7.94 -15.45 -28.02
N SER A 24 7.65 -14.21 -27.61
CA SER A 24 6.33 -13.61 -27.77
C SER A 24 6.04 -13.19 -29.22
N GLN A 25 7.04 -12.65 -29.93
CA GLN A 25 6.94 -12.30 -31.36
C GLN A 25 6.98 -13.53 -32.27
N GLU A 26 7.83 -14.52 -31.97
CA GLU A 26 7.93 -15.75 -32.76
C GLU A 26 6.73 -16.69 -32.53
N PHE A 27 6.12 -16.71 -31.33
CA PHE A 27 4.96 -17.56 -31.02
C PHE A 27 3.58 -16.90 -31.22
N ALA A 28 3.48 -15.58 -31.38
CA ALA A 28 2.23 -14.94 -31.82
C ALA A 28 1.75 -15.47 -33.19
N ASN A 29 2.67 -16.04 -33.99
CA ASN A 29 2.38 -16.75 -35.24
C ASN A 29 1.68 -18.12 -35.06
N LYS A 30 1.33 -18.53 -33.83
CA LYS A 30 0.65 -19.82 -33.53
C LYS A 30 -0.81 -19.66 -33.06
N ASN A 31 -1.57 -18.66 -33.53
CA ASN A 31 -3.02 -18.50 -33.25
C ASN A 31 -3.42 -18.68 -31.77
N ASN A 32 -2.66 -18.11 -30.82
CA ASN A 32 -2.96 -18.21 -29.39
C ASN A 32 -3.61 -16.91 -28.87
N PRO A 33 -4.91 -16.91 -28.50
CA PRO A 33 -5.64 -15.72 -28.06
C PRO A 33 -5.04 -14.99 -26.86
N GLU A 34 -4.59 -15.71 -25.83
CA GLU A 34 -4.05 -15.13 -24.60
C GLU A 34 -2.70 -14.46 -24.85
N ARG A 35 -1.83 -15.09 -25.65
CA ARG A 35 -0.53 -14.51 -26.01
C ARG A 35 -0.67 -13.29 -26.89
N THR A 36 -1.60 -13.32 -27.84
CA THR A 36 -1.93 -12.16 -28.68
C THR A 36 -2.48 -11.01 -27.83
N PHE A 37 -3.30 -11.29 -26.80
CA PHE A 37 -3.75 -10.28 -25.84
C PHE A 37 -2.55 -9.65 -25.10
N TRP A 38 -1.67 -10.47 -24.52
CA TRP A 38 -0.51 -10.00 -23.78
C TRP A 38 0.45 -9.14 -24.62
N LEU A 39 0.67 -9.50 -25.88
CA LEU A 39 1.48 -8.66 -26.78
C LEU A 39 0.85 -7.28 -27.00
N GLY A 40 -0.48 -7.21 -27.09
CA GLY A 40 -1.20 -5.93 -27.10
C GLY A 40 -0.96 -5.11 -25.82
N TYR A 41 -0.96 -5.78 -24.67
CA TYR A 41 -0.69 -5.17 -23.37
C TYR A 41 0.74 -4.63 -23.27
N CYS A 42 1.75 -5.37 -23.73
CA CYS A 42 3.12 -4.89 -23.78
C CYS A 42 3.26 -3.64 -24.66
N TYR A 43 2.59 -3.59 -25.82
CA TYR A 43 2.58 -2.41 -26.67
C TYR A 43 1.83 -1.20 -26.05
N GLU A 44 0.79 -1.41 -25.25
CA GLU A 44 0.07 -0.31 -24.58
C GLU A 44 0.93 0.36 -23.50
N TYR A 45 1.62 -0.46 -22.70
CA TYR A 45 2.36 0.01 -21.52
C TYR A 45 3.87 0.17 -21.74
N GLY A 46 4.38 -0.23 -22.91
CA GLY A 46 5.81 -0.15 -23.21
C GLY A 46 6.66 -1.15 -22.41
N ILE A 47 6.09 -2.31 -22.08
CA ILE A 47 6.78 -3.36 -21.31
C ILE A 47 7.71 -4.08 -22.26
N GLU A 48 9.01 -3.84 -22.11
CA GLU A 48 10.09 -4.47 -22.88
C GLU A 48 10.05 -4.24 -24.42
N ILE A 49 9.01 -3.56 -24.95
CA ILE A 49 8.88 -3.06 -26.34
C ILE A 49 8.53 -1.57 -26.30
N GLU A 50 8.93 -0.80 -27.32
CA GLU A 50 8.47 0.58 -27.49
C GLU A 50 6.94 0.69 -27.50
N LYS A 51 6.40 1.54 -26.62
CA LYS A 51 4.97 1.82 -26.52
C LYS A 51 4.38 2.21 -27.88
N ASN A 52 3.32 1.52 -28.30
CA ASN A 52 2.60 1.79 -29.54
C ASN A 52 1.12 1.44 -29.44
N GLU A 53 0.29 2.46 -29.20
CA GLU A 53 -1.14 2.29 -28.96
C GLU A 53 -1.91 1.73 -30.17
N LYS A 54 -1.49 2.05 -31.40
CA LYS A 54 -2.11 1.49 -32.63
C LYS A 54 -1.84 -0.02 -32.77
N LYS A 55 -0.62 -0.45 -32.44
CA LYS A 55 -0.27 -1.88 -32.41
C LYS A 55 -1.01 -2.58 -31.28
N ALA A 56 -1.07 -1.98 -30.08
CA ALA A 56 -1.83 -2.51 -28.96
C ALA A 56 -3.28 -2.81 -29.34
N PHE A 57 -3.98 -1.82 -29.93
CA PHE A 57 -5.34 -1.99 -30.42
C PHE A 57 -5.49 -3.13 -31.44
N THR A 58 -4.55 -3.23 -32.38
CA THR A 58 -4.56 -4.29 -33.42
C THR A 58 -4.43 -5.68 -32.80
N TYR A 59 -3.56 -5.86 -31.81
CA TYR A 59 -3.40 -7.12 -31.11
C TYR A 59 -4.59 -7.48 -30.23
N TYR A 60 -5.15 -6.52 -29.48
CA TYR A 60 -6.39 -6.76 -28.73
C TYR A 60 -7.54 -7.16 -29.65
N GLN A 61 -7.67 -6.50 -30.81
CA GLN A 61 -8.70 -6.83 -31.80
C GLN A 61 -8.51 -8.24 -32.36
N THR A 62 -7.26 -8.63 -32.63
CA THR A 62 -6.92 -9.98 -33.10
C THR A 62 -7.24 -11.04 -32.04
N SER A 63 -6.90 -10.76 -30.77
CA SER A 63 -7.25 -11.62 -29.64
C SER A 63 -8.77 -11.74 -29.44
N ALA A 64 -9.51 -10.63 -29.51
CA ALA A 64 -10.96 -10.61 -29.44
C ALA A 64 -11.61 -11.43 -30.57
N ASN A 65 -11.07 -11.36 -31.79
CA ASN A 65 -11.55 -12.14 -32.94
C ASN A 65 -11.31 -13.66 -32.77
N MET A 66 -10.39 -14.05 -31.89
CA MET A 66 -10.16 -15.44 -31.48
C MET A 66 -11.02 -15.84 -30.26
N ASN A 67 -12.08 -15.10 -29.97
CA ASN A 67 -12.99 -15.29 -28.83
C ASN A 67 -12.35 -15.14 -27.44
N ASN A 68 -11.22 -14.42 -27.33
CA ASN A 68 -10.64 -14.11 -26.02
C ASN A 68 -11.44 -13.03 -25.29
N SER A 69 -11.90 -13.32 -24.08
CA SER A 69 -12.78 -12.42 -23.35
C SER A 69 -12.06 -11.19 -22.78
N ASP A 70 -10.76 -11.31 -22.44
CA ASP A 70 -9.91 -10.17 -22.06
C ASP A 70 -9.61 -9.28 -23.28
N GLY A 71 -9.27 -9.88 -24.42
CA GLY A 71 -9.13 -9.18 -25.70
C GLY A 71 -10.38 -8.38 -26.04
N MET A 72 -11.58 -8.97 -25.92
CA MET A 72 -12.84 -8.25 -26.11
C MET A 72 -12.98 -7.06 -25.14
N TYR A 73 -12.66 -7.24 -23.86
CA TYR A 73 -12.71 -6.15 -22.88
C TYR A 73 -11.76 -5.00 -23.26
N TYR A 74 -10.52 -5.31 -23.61
CA TYR A 74 -9.51 -4.29 -23.94
C TYR A 74 -9.80 -3.59 -25.28
N VAL A 75 -10.43 -4.25 -26.26
CA VAL A 75 -10.96 -3.56 -27.44
C VAL A 75 -12.03 -2.53 -27.02
N GLY A 76 -12.93 -2.91 -26.12
CA GLY A 76 -13.91 -1.99 -25.54
C GLY A 76 -13.27 -0.81 -24.81
N HIS A 77 -12.19 -1.08 -24.07
CA HIS A 77 -11.38 -0.08 -23.38
C HIS A 77 -10.72 0.92 -24.34
N CYS A 78 -10.12 0.42 -25.43
CA CYS A 78 -9.53 1.25 -26.48
C CYS A 78 -10.56 2.18 -27.13
N TYR A 79 -11.75 1.68 -27.46
CA TYR A 79 -12.83 2.52 -27.99
C TYR A 79 -13.37 3.54 -26.99
N TYR A 80 -13.36 3.22 -25.69
CA TYR A 80 -13.82 4.14 -24.64
C TYR A 80 -12.85 5.29 -24.39
N LEU A 81 -11.54 5.00 -24.33
CA LEU A 81 -10.49 5.99 -24.02
C LEU A 81 -9.81 6.61 -25.24
N GLY A 82 -9.98 6.02 -26.43
CA GLY A 82 -9.32 6.47 -27.65
C GLY A 82 -7.88 5.97 -27.83
N ILE A 83 -7.56 4.81 -27.26
CA ILE A 83 -6.21 4.22 -27.32
C ILE A 83 -6.03 3.53 -28.67
N GLY A 84 -5.19 4.08 -29.55
CA GLY A 84 -4.89 3.50 -30.87
C GLY A 84 -6.05 3.56 -31.89
N VAL A 85 -7.24 4.00 -31.49
CA VAL A 85 -8.46 4.11 -32.30
C VAL A 85 -9.26 5.35 -31.88
N LYS A 86 -10.12 5.88 -32.77
CA LYS A 86 -11.01 6.99 -32.40
C LYS A 86 -12.03 6.54 -31.34
N ILE A 87 -12.35 7.44 -30.42
CA ILE A 87 -13.37 7.20 -29.39
C ILE A 87 -14.71 6.87 -30.05
N ASP A 88 -15.30 5.76 -29.62
CA ASP A 88 -16.60 5.27 -30.08
C ASP A 88 -17.28 4.54 -28.92
N LYS A 89 -18.16 5.25 -28.19
CA LYS A 89 -18.77 4.72 -26.97
C LYS A 89 -19.74 3.58 -27.26
N GLU A 90 -20.39 3.56 -28.43
CA GLU A 90 -21.31 2.49 -28.82
C GLU A 90 -20.53 1.20 -29.07
N LYS A 91 -19.44 1.26 -29.84
CA LYS A 91 -18.54 0.10 -30.00
C LYS A 91 -17.90 -0.33 -28.70
N ALA A 92 -17.50 0.61 -27.84
CA ALA A 92 -16.99 0.26 -26.52
C ALA A 92 -17.98 -0.60 -25.74
N PHE A 93 -19.25 -0.19 -25.72
CA PHE A 93 -20.33 -0.95 -25.08
C PHE A 93 -20.53 -2.33 -25.72
N GLU A 94 -20.57 -2.43 -27.06
CA GLU A 94 -20.71 -3.73 -27.75
C GLU A 94 -19.63 -4.74 -27.34
N TYR A 95 -18.37 -4.28 -27.25
CA TYR A 95 -17.25 -5.13 -26.85
C TYR A 95 -17.26 -5.48 -25.36
N TYR A 96 -17.62 -4.54 -24.49
CA TYR A 96 -17.83 -4.83 -23.07
C TYR A 96 -18.95 -5.87 -22.88
N LEU A 97 -20.04 -5.76 -23.63
CA LEU A 97 -21.15 -6.71 -23.57
C LEU A 97 -20.74 -8.11 -24.06
N LYS A 98 -20.04 -8.21 -25.19
CA LYS A 98 -19.50 -9.51 -25.68
C LYS A 98 -18.55 -10.16 -24.68
N SER A 99 -17.68 -9.35 -24.08
CA SER A 99 -16.78 -9.78 -23.01
C SER A 99 -17.59 -10.28 -21.79
N ALA A 100 -18.64 -9.56 -21.40
CA ALA A 100 -19.52 -9.91 -20.28
C ALA A 100 -20.36 -11.18 -20.52
N GLU A 101 -20.80 -11.39 -21.75
CA GLU A 101 -21.51 -12.60 -22.21
C GLU A 101 -20.59 -13.82 -22.20
N SER A 102 -19.29 -13.62 -22.37
CA SER A 102 -18.23 -14.62 -22.20
C SER A 102 -17.75 -14.75 -20.74
N ASP A 103 -18.58 -14.32 -19.79
CA ASP A 103 -18.33 -14.34 -18.34
C ASP A 103 -17.06 -13.61 -17.87
N ASN A 104 -16.52 -12.69 -18.68
CA ASN A 104 -15.41 -11.85 -18.25
C ASN A 104 -15.86 -10.84 -17.20
N PHE A 105 -15.17 -10.85 -16.06
CA PHE A 105 -15.51 -10.02 -14.91
C PHE A 105 -15.44 -8.51 -15.19
N MET A 106 -14.40 -8.07 -15.90
CA MET A 106 -14.21 -6.67 -16.25
C MET A 106 -15.22 -6.22 -17.29
N GLY A 107 -15.53 -7.11 -18.26
CA GLY A 107 -16.65 -6.94 -19.20
C GLY A 107 -17.99 -6.77 -18.48
N ILE A 108 -18.32 -7.65 -17.53
CA ILE A 108 -19.57 -7.59 -16.74
C ILE A 108 -19.67 -6.25 -16.00
N PHE A 109 -18.61 -5.84 -15.30
CA PHE A 109 -18.60 -4.57 -14.56
C PHE A 109 -18.80 -3.37 -15.48
N LYS A 110 -18.04 -3.27 -16.58
CA LYS A 110 -18.17 -2.15 -17.51
C LYS A 110 -19.54 -2.13 -18.20
N THR A 111 -20.09 -3.29 -18.54
CA THR A 111 -21.45 -3.40 -19.09
C THR A 111 -22.49 -2.85 -18.11
N ALA A 112 -22.38 -3.19 -16.83
CA ALA A 112 -23.23 -2.63 -15.79
C ALA A 112 -23.10 -1.10 -15.71
N VAL A 113 -21.87 -0.58 -15.67
CA VAL A 113 -21.59 0.87 -15.66
C VAL A 113 -22.19 1.57 -16.88
N CYS A 114 -22.07 0.98 -18.08
CA CYS A 114 -22.66 1.51 -19.30
C CYS A 114 -24.18 1.66 -19.19
N TYR A 115 -24.89 0.66 -18.67
CA TYR A 115 -26.33 0.74 -18.43
C TYR A 115 -26.71 1.76 -17.35
N ARG A 116 -25.90 1.90 -16.29
CA ARG A 116 -26.16 2.84 -15.19
C ARG A 116 -26.07 4.31 -15.61
N TYR A 117 -25.14 4.62 -16.50
CA TYR A 117 -24.81 5.99 -16.91
C TYR A 117 -25.19 6.32 -18.36
N GLY A 118 -25.69 5.35 -19.12
CA GLY A 118 -26.06 5.54 -20.53
C GLY A 118 -24.84 5.74 -21.45
N ILE A 119 -23.75 5.01 -21.22
CA ILE A 119 -22.51 5.14 -22.01
C ILE A 119 -22.58 4.17 -23.18
N GLY A 120 -22.76 4.69 -24.39
CA GLY A 120 -22.83 3.86 -25.61
C GLY A 120 -24.11 3.02 -25.74
N VAL A 121 -25.02 3.15 -24.78
CA VAL A 121 -26.31 2.47 -24.73
C VAL A 121 -27.29 3.35 -23.97
N LYS A 122 -28.60 3.20 -24.22
CA LYS A 122 -29.61 3.89 -23.41
C LYS A 122 -29.51 3.44 -21.95
N LYS A 123 -29.59 4.41 -21.02
CA LYS A 123 -29.61 4.15 -19.58
C LYS A 123 -30.74 3.16 -19.24
N ASP A 124 -30.43 2.13 -18.46
CA ASP A 124 -31.35 1.07 -18.06
C ASP A 124 -30.96 0.54 -16.66
N ASP A 125 -31.65 1.00 -15.62
CA ASP A 125 -31.34 0.64 -14.24
C ASP A 125 -31.66 -0.85 -13.94
N ALA A 126 -32.60 -1.47 -14.66
CA ALA A 126 -32.92 -2.89 -14.49
C ALA A 126 -31.80 -3.78 -15.04
N LYS A 127 -31.25 -3.43 -16.21
CA LYS A 127 -30.09 -4.14 -16.78
C LYS A 127 -28.81 -3.91 -15.98
N PHE A 128 -28.60 -2.71 -15.44
CA PHE A 128 -27.51 -2.48 -14.48
C PHE A 128 -27.59 -3.47 -13.32
N VAL A 129 -28.75 -3.57 -12.68
CA VAL A 129 -28.97 -4.50 -11.56
C VAL A 129 -28.73 -5.95 -11.98
N HIS A 130 -29.24 -6.37 -13.15
CA HIS A 130 -29.00 -7.71 -13.70
C HIS A 130 -27.50 -8.05 -13.82
N TRP A 131 -26.71 -7.17 -14.43
CA TRP A 131 -25.27 -7.39 -14.63
C TRP A 131 -24.47 -7.32 -13.32
N ILE A 132 -24.86 -6.48 -12.36
CA ILE A 132 -24.27 -6.46 -11.02
C ILE A 132 -24.52 -7.77 -10.26
N TYR A 133 -25.71 -8.37 -10.40
CA TYR A 133 -25.98 -9.69 -9.82
C TYR A 133 -25.13 -10.79 -10.45
N LYS A 134 -24.82 -10.69 -11.75
CA LYS A 134 -23.88 -11.60 -12.43
C LYS A 134 -22.43 -11.40 -11.94
N TRP A 135 -22.05 -10.15 -11.61
CA TRP A 135 -20.70 -9.78 -11.18
C TRP A 135 -20.30 -10.32 -9.80
N GLY A 136 -21.21 -10.27 -8.83
CA GLY A 136 -20.86 -10.51 -7.43
C GLY A 136 -20.82 -11.99 -7.00
N PHE A 137 -20.64 -12.93 -7.93
CA PHE A 137 -20.55 -14.36 -7.65
C PHE A 137 -19.24 -14.77 -6.93
N LYS A 138 -18.18 -13.94 -6.99
CA LYS A 138 -16.85 -14.25 -6.42
C LYS A 138 -16.79 -14.29 -4.89
N TYR A 139 -17.60 -13.49 -4.19
CA TYR A 139 -17.53 -13.33 -2.72
C TYR A 139 -18.76 -13.88 -1.99
N GLY A 140 -19.60 -14.63 -2.71
CA GLY A 140 -20.86 -15.15 -2.19
C GLY A 140 -21.92 -14.07 -1.97
N LYS A 141 -23.08 -14.49 -1.46
CA LYS A 141 -24.20 -13.60 -1.14
C LYS A 141 -24.13 -13.11 0.30
N CYS A 142 -24.58 -11.88 0.51
CA CYS A 142 -24.78 -11.31 1.82
C CYS A 142 -25.94 -12.02 2.53
N LYS A 143 -25.71 -12.50 3.76
CA LYS A 143 -26.74 -13.16 4.57
C LYS A 143 -27.92 -12.25 4.97
N HIS A 144 -27.76 -10.93 4.88
CA HIS A 144 -28.76 -9.96 5.33
C HIS A 144 -29.71 -9.51 4.22
N CYS A 145 -29.18 -9.15 3.04
CA CYS A 145 -29.99 -8.66 1.93
C CYS A 145 -30.04 -9.60 0.72
N ASN A 146 -29.33 -10.74 0.76
CA ASN A 146 -29.21 -11.70 -0.33
C ASN A 146 -28.59 -11.15 -1.64
N ASN A 147 -28.13 -9.89 -1.64
CA ASN A 147 -27.31 -9.33 -2.71
C ASN A 147 -25.89 -9.87 -2.62
N CYS A 148 -25.14 -9.77 -3.70
CA CYS A 148 -23.74 -10.16 -3.70
C CYS A 148 -22.89 -9.32 -2.74
N ASN A 149 -21.92 -9.98 -2.10
CA ASN A 149 -20.90 -9.28 -1.35
C ASN A 149 -19.97 -8.49 -2.30
N THR A 150 -19.57 -7.29 -1.88
CA THR A 150 -18.65 -6.41 -2.61
C THR A 150 -17.18 -6.71 -2.34
N HIS A 151 -16.89 -7.43 -1.25
CA HIS A 151 -15.58 -8.00 -0.93
C HIS A 151 -15.79 -9.30 -0.14
N GLU A 152 -14.73 -10.05 0.11
CA GLU A 152 -14.71 -11.24 0.96
C GLU A 152 -15.52 -11.05 2.25
N SER A 153 -16.66 -11.74 2.32
CA SER A 153 -17.58 -11.66 3.44
C SER A 153 -18.02 -10.23 3.82
N TRP A 154 -18.04 -9.28 2.88
CA TRP A 154 -18.41 -7.88 3.10
C TRP A 154 -19.44 -7.38 2.07
N CYS A 155 -20.52 -6.80 2.55
CA CYS A 155 -21.59 -6.20 1.78
C CYS A 155 -21.66 -4.70 2.09
N ILE A 156 -21.28 -3.86 1.13
CA ILE A 156 -21.22 -2.41 1.31
C ILE A 156 -22.55 -1.77 1.73
N THR A 157 -23.69 -2.40 1.42
CA THR A 157 -25.01 -1.87 1.79
C THR A 157 -25.44 -2.26 3.20
N CYS A 158 -25.06 -3.44 3.68
CA CYS A 158 -25.53 -3.95 4.97
C CYS A 158 -24.52 -3.74 6.08
N ASP A 159 -23.24 -4.05 5.83
CA ASP A 159 -22.26 -4.17 6.89
C ASP A 159 -21.91 -2.85 7.59
N PRO A 160 -21.67 -1.73 6.87
CA PRO A 160 -21.43 -0.46 7.53
C PRO A 160 -22.54 -0.10 8.54
N GLU A 161 -23.81 -0.19 8.14
CA GLU A 161 -24.94 0.10 9.02
C GLU A 161 -25.00 -0.86 10.21
N ILE A 162 -24.77 -2.15 10.00
CA ILE A 162 -24.75 -3.15 11.06
C ILE A 162 -23.66 -2.83 12.08
N MET A 163 -22.47 -2.42 11.63
CA MET A 163 -21.35 -2.10 12.53
C MET A 163 -21.64 -0.86 13.38
N ILE A 164 -22.22 0.18 12.78
CA ILE A 164 -22.54 1.45 13.45
C ILE A 164 -23.58 1.27 14.57
N ARG A 165 -24.45 0.26 14.46
CA ARG A 165 -25.50 -0.04 15.45
C ARG A 165 -25.04 -0.94 16.60
N LYS A 166 -23.88 -1.61 16.48
CA LYS A 166 -23.46 -2.64 17.45
C LYS A 166 -22.95 -2.09 18.77
N TRP A 167 -22.37 -0.91 18.77
CA TRP A 167 -21.71 -0.37 19.96
C TRP A 167 -21.72 1.15 19.96
N THR A 168 -21.56 1.72 21.15
CA THR A 168 -21.34 3.16 21.39
C THR A 168 -20.44 3.27 22.62
N CYS A 169 -19.50 4.22 22.59
CA CYS A 169 -18.71 4.55 23.77
C CYS A 169 -19.42 5.55 24.71
N GLY A 170 -20.61 6.02 24.34
CA GLY A 170 -21.33 7.08 25.07
C GLY A 170 -20.82 8.49 24.77
N ASN A 171 -19.59 8.65 24.27
CA ASN A 171 -19.07 9.93 23.78
C ASN A 171 -19.44 10.14 22.31
N LYS A 172 -20.37 11.06 22.05
CA LYS A 172 -20.86 11.38 20.69
C LYS A 172 -19.75 11.77 19.73
N TYR A 173 -18.72 12.48 20.18
CA TYR A 173 -17.63 12.93 19.32
C TYR A 173 -16.78 11.76 18.82
N VAL A 174 -16.39 10.87 19.74
CA VAL A 174 -15.60 9.67 19.44
C VAL A 174 -16.42 8.70 18.57
N ASP A 175 -17.69 8.48 18.94
CA ASP A 175 -18.63 7.68 18.16
C ASP A 175 -18.75 8.18 16.72
N CYS A 176 -18.99 9.48 16.52
CA CYS A 176 -19.08 10.07 15.19
C CYS A 176 -17.79 9.86 14.40
N CYS A 177 -16.64 10.03 15.05
CA CYS A 177 -15.34 9.84 14.42
C CYS A 177 -15.14 8.39 13.93
N ILE A 178 -15.44 7.38 14.75
CA ILE A 178 -15.26 5.99 14.35
C ILE A 178 -16.29 5.60 13.26
N LYS A 179 -17.55 6.03 13.41
CA LYS A 179 -18.63 5.75 12.45
C LYS A 179 -18.32 6.33 11.06
N GLU A 180 -17.67 7.49 10.98
CA GLU A 180 -17.22 8.07 9.72
C GLU A 180 -16.33 7.09 8.92
N PHE A 181 -15.39 6.43 9.58
CA PHE A 181 -14.48 5.48 8.92
C PHE A 181 -15.12 4.12 8.67
N GLN A 182 -16.02 3.67 9.56
CA GLN A 182 -16.82 2.47 9.31
C GLN A 182 -17.70 2.59 8.05
N LEU A 183 -18.22 3.79 7.76
CA LEU A 183 -19.00 4.04 6.53
C LEU A 183 -18.15 4.01 5.25
N LYS A 184 -16.85 4.29 5.37
CA LYS A 184 -15.90 4.35 4.24
C LYS A 184 -15.19 3.02 3.99
N THR A 185 -15.23 2.08 4.95
CA THR A 185 -14.51 0.81 4.84
C THR A 185 -15.18 -0.14 3.84
N SER A 186 -14.35 -0.86 3.10
CA SER A 186 -14.77 -1.82 2.06
C SER A 186 -14.40 -3.26 2.38
N LYS A 187 -13.76 -3.50 3.54
CA LYS A 187 -13.27 -4.82 3.96
C LYS A 187 -13.58 -5.06 5.43
N TYR A 188 -13.95 -6.31 5.76
CA TYR A 188 -14.26 -6.73 7.13
C TYR A 188 -13.10 -6.53 8.11
N GLU A 189 -11.87 -6.81 7.67
CA GLU A 189 -10.66 -6.72 8.51
C GLU A 189 -10.23 -5.27 8.79
N ASN A 190 -10.66 -4.32 7.96
CA ASN A 190 -10.36 -2.90 8.10
C ASN A 190 -11.45 -2.13 8.89
N VAL A 191 -12.37 -2.84 9.55
CA VAL A 191 -13.40 -2.20 10.37
C VAL A 191 -12.78 -1.70 11.67
N ILE A 192 -12.88 -0.39 11.90
CA ILE A 192 -12.47 0.22 13.17
C ILE A 192 -13.51 -0.04 14.25
N GLU A 193 -13.04 -0.40 15.44
CA GLU A 193 -13.87 -0.76 16.59
C GLU A 193 -13.69 0.22 17.76
N TRP A 194 -14.75 0.38 18.55
CA TRP A 194 -14.56 0.70 19.95
C TRP A 194 -14.29 -0.60 20.70
N ILE A 195 -13.14 -0.67 21.34
CA ILE A 195 -12.67 -1.86 22.02
C ILE A 195 -12.86 -1.63 23.53
N PRO A 196 -13.77 -2.37 24.19
CA PRO A 196 -13.93 -2.25 25.64
C PRO A 196 -12.61 -2.52 26.34
N PHE A 197 -12.24 -1.63 27.27
CA PHE A 197 -10.92 -1.65 27.88
C PHE A 197 -10.64 -2.91 28.71
N ASP A 198 -11.68 -3.50 29.30
CA ASP A 198 -11.64 -4.78 30.02
C ASP A 198 -11.27 -5.98 29.14
N LYS A 199 -11.30 -5.82 27.81
CA LYS A 199 -10.84 -6.82 26.84
C LYS A 199 -9.34 -6.73 26.53
N LEU A 200 -8.66 -5.71 27.04
CA LEU A 200 -7.25 -5.41 26.76
C LEU A 200 -6.43 -5.63 28.04
N SER A 201 -5.65 -6.71 28.06
CA SER A 201 -4.74 -7.01 29.16
C SER A 201 -3.37 -6.38 28.89
N ILE A 202 -3.12 -5.20 29.47
CA ILE A 202 -1.84 -4.50 29.36
C ILE A 202 -0.80 -5.22 30.24
N THR A 203 0.36 -5.55 29.68
CA THR A 203 1.44 -6.20 30.44
C THR A 203 2.69 -5.36 30.54
N ASP A 204 3.01 -4.57 29.50
CA ASP A 204 4.29 -3.86 29.42
C ASP A 204 4.13 -2.45 28.82
N LYS A 205 4.86 -1.48 29.37
CA LYS A 205 5.09 -0.18 28.71
C LYS A 205 6.30 -0.32 27.80
N ILE A 206 6.09 -0.21 26.49
CA ILE A 206 7.10 -0.47 25.45
C ILE A 206 7.69 0.79 24.82
N GLY A 207 7.09 1.96 25.09
CA GLY A 207 7.58 3.25 24.62
C GLY A 207 6.99 4.43 25.40
N GLU A 208 7.73 5.53 25.43
CA GLU A 208 7.31 6.80 26.02
C GLU A 208 8.02 7.94 25.29
N GLY A 209 7.28 8.99 24.97
CA GLY A 209 7.80 10.20 24.34
C GLY A 209 6.90 11.40 24.61
N GLY A 210 7.21 12.54 23.99
CA GLY A 210 6.46 13.79 24.18
C GLY A 210 4.99 13.74 23.75
N PHE A 211 4.61 12.74 22.95
CA PHE A 211 3.26 12.60 22.39
C PHE A 211 2.42 11.49 23.04
N GLY A 212 2.97 10.78 24.02
CA GLY A 212 2.25 9.75 24.78
C GLY A 212 3.10 8.52 25.15
N CYS A 213 2.45 7.57 25.82
CA CYS A 213 2.98 6.26 26.15
C CYS A 213 2.45 5.21 25.18
N VAL A 214 3.28 4.20 24.89
CA VAL A 214 2.91 3.02 24.11
C VAL A 214 3.03 1.79 25.00
N TYR A 215 1.98 0.98 25.02
CA TYR A 215 1.87 -0.23 25.82
C TYR A 215 1.66 -1.45 24.92
N PHE A 216 2.21 -2.59 25.32
CA PHE A 216 1.82 -3.89 24.80
C PHE A 216 0.60 -4.40 25.56
N ALA A 217 -0.35 -4.99 24.84
CA ALA A 217 -1.44 -5.72 25.45
C ALA A 217 -1.85 -6.95 24.63
N THR A 218 -2.57 -7.85 25.30
CA THR A 218 -3.31 -8.93 24.66
C THR A 218 -4.79 -8.56 24.56
N TRP A 219 -5.35 -8.63 23.36
CA TRP A 219 -6.78 -8.40 23.11
C TRP A 219 -7.54 -9.72 23.10
N SER A 220 -8.37 -9.96 24.11
CA SER A 220 -9.06 -11.25 24.29
C SER A 220 -10.01 -11.61 23.15
N ASP A 221 -10.80 -10.64 22.68
CA ASP A 221 -11.76 -10.88 21.59
C ASP A 221 -11.03 -11.11 20.25
N GLY A 222 -9.85 -10.52 20.09
CA GLY A 222 -8.96 -10.78 18.96
C GLY A 222 -9.20 -9.94 17.71
N ILE A 223 -8.23 -10.00 16.80
CA ILE A 223 -8.25 -9.26 15.52
C ILE A 223 -9.21 -9.96 14.54
N ARG A 224 -9.97 -9.17 13.76
CA ARG A 224 -10.85 -9.68 12.71
C ARG A 224 -10.05 -10.37 11.61
N LYS A 225 -10.51 -11.55 11.20
CA LYS A 225 -9.94 -12.30 10.08
C LYS A 225 -11.02 -12.76 9.13
N ILE A 226 -10.61 -13.01 7.89
CA ILE A 226 -11.40 -13.76 6.93
C ILE A 226 -10.73 -15.13 6.74
N GLU A 227 -11.55 -16.17 6.86
CA GLU A 227 -11.15 -17.54 6.53
C GLU A 227 -11.83 -17.96 5.23
N ARG A 228 -11.08 -18.67 4.40
CA ARG A 228 -11.60 -19.28 3.18
C ARG A 228 -11.96 -20.73 3.48
N THR A 229 -13.20 -21.11 3.16
CA THR A 229 -13.67 -22.49 3.29
C THR A 229 -13.31 -23.31 2.06
N ASP A 230 -13.35 -24.64 2.20
CA ASP A 230 -13.12 -25.58 1.09
C ASP A 230 -14.07 -25.33 -0.10
N ASP A 231 -15.30 -24.89 0.19
CA ASP A 231 -16.32 -24.53 -0.81
C ASP A 231 -16.14 -23.13 -1.43
N TYR A 232 -14.96 -22.51 -1.34
CA TYR A 232 -14.64 -21.18 -1.90
C TYR A 232 -15.46 -20.01 -1.33
N TYR A 233 -16.09 -20.19 -0.17
CA TYR A 233 -16.76 -19.12 0.56
C TYR A 233 -15.83 -18.46 1.57
N TYR A 234 -16.15 -17.21 1.92
CA TYR A 234 -15.43 -16.44 2.92
C TYR A 234 -16.27 -16.35 4.19
N VAL A 235 -15.69 -16.77 5.31
CA VAL A 235 -16.33 -16.71 6.62
C VAL A 235 -15.59 -15.70 7.48
N ARG A 236 -16.36 -14.94 8.26
CA ARG A 236 -15.82 -13.99 9.25
C ARG A 236 -15.38 -14.77 10.48
N SER A 237 -14.14 -14.57 10.89
CA SER A 237 -13.61 -15.10 12.14
C SER A 237 -12.88 -14.00 12.93
N ARG A 238 -12.29 -14.40 14.06
CA ARG A 238 -11.35 -13.59 14.85
C ARG A 238 -10.20 -14.46 15.27
N GLU A 239 -9.02 -13.85 15.39
CA GLU A 239 -7.83 -14.45 15.99
C GLU A 239 -7.80 -14.06 17.48
N PRO A 240 -8.36 -14.88 18.39
CA PRO A 240 -8.51 -14.52 19.80
C PRO A 240 -7.13 -14.35 20.47
N SER A 241 -7.09 -13.58 21.56
CA SER A 241 -5.84 -13.34 22.32
C SER A 241 -4.71 -12.77 21.46
N SER A 242 -5.05 -11.85 20.55
CA SER A 242 -4.09 -11.20 19.66
C SER A 242 -3.21 -10.19 20.38
N ALA A 243 -1.93 -10.12 20.02
CA ALA A 243 -1.03 -9.06 20.47
C ALA A 243 -1.34 -7.72 19.78
N VAL A 244 -1.45 -6.65 20.55
CA VAL A 244 -1.74 -5.28 20.08
C VAL A 244 -0.86 -4.26 20.80
N ALA A 245 -0.67 -3.09 20.16
CA ALA A 245 -0.03 -1.94 20.79
C ALA A 245 -1.08 -0.86 21.10
N LEU A 246 -1.06 -0.32 22.31
CA LEU A 246 -1.93 0.77 22.73
C LEU A 246 -1.12 2.05 22.84
N LYS A 247 -1.48 3.10 22.10
CA LYS A 247 -0.87 4.43 22.23
C LYS A 247 -1.86 5.39 22.86
N THR A 248 -1.46 6.05 23.95
CA THR A 248 -2.27 7.11 24.57
C THR A 248 -2.37 8.31 23.63
N LEU A 249 -3.56 8.90 23.53
CA LEU A 249 -3.77 10.13 22.79
C LEU A 249 -3.55 11.33 23.71
N SER A 250 -2.58 12.17 23.39
CA SER A 250 -2.26 13.39 24.13
C SER A 250 -3.28 14.51 23.89
N ASP A 251 -4.03 14.47 22.78
CA ASP A 251 -5.02 15.48 22.42
C ASP A 251 -6.44 14.90 22.34
N SER A 252 -7.35 15.56 23.07
CA SER A 252 -8.80 15.36 23.02
C SER A 252 -9.43 15.49 21.62
N SER A 253 -8.75 16.17 20.67
CA SER A 253 -9.26 16.39 19.32
C SER A 253 -9.27 15.14 18.42
N LEU A 254 -8.60 14.05 18.83
CA LEU A 254 -8.38 12.86 18.01
C LEU A 254 -7.70 13.17 16.65
N LYS A 255 -6.96 14.29 16.53
CA LYS A 255 -6.30 14.71 15.29
C LYS A 255 -5.39 13.62 14.74
N GLU A 256 -4.52 13.06 15.58
CA GLU A 256 -3.60 11.98 15.20
C GLU A 256 -4.34 10.76 14.64
N PHE A 257 -5.37 10.30 15.35
CA PHE A 257 -6.22 9.20 14.90
C PHE A 257 -6.84 9.48 13.53
N LYS A 258 -7.43 10.67 13.34
CA LYS A 258 -8.03 11.06 12.05
C LYS A 258 -7.00 11.11 10.91
N ASN A 259 -5.77 11.52 11.18
CA ASN A 259 -4.72 11.60 10.17
C ASN A 259 -4.28 10.20 9.75
N HIS A 260 -3.98 9.32 10.71
CA HIS A 260 -3.68 7.92 10.39
C HIS A 260 -4.80 7.24 9.61
N MET A 261 -6.05 7.44 10.03
CA MET A 261 -7.19 6.81 9.37
C MET A 261 -7.36 7.28 7.92
N LYS A 262 -7.02 8.53 7.58
CA LYS A 262 -7.00 9.00 6.18
C LYS A 262 -5.89 8.34 5.37
N CYS A 263 -4.69 8.20 5.94
CA CYS A 263 -3.58 7.50 5.27
C CYS A 263 -3.90 6.01 5.08
N MET A 264 -4.57 5.36 6.04
CA MET A 264 -5.05 3.99 5.89
C MET A 264 -6.03 3.81 4.73
N LEU A 265 -6.90 4.79 4.46
CA LEU A 265 -7.86 4.72 3.35
C LEU A 265 -7.20 4.74 1.97
N VAL A 266 -5.98 5.28 1.84
CA VAL A 266 -5.22 5.30 0.58
C VAL A 266 -4.17 4.20 0.47
N GLY A 267 -3.95 3.42 1.54
CA GLY A 267 -3.11 2.22 1.47
C GLY A 267 -2.15 1.99 2.64
N SER A 268 -2.12 2.86 3.67
CA SER A 268 -1.04 2.79 4.67
C SER A 268 -1.06 1.44 5.37
N LYS A 269 0.12 0.82 5.48
CA LYS A 269 0.25 -0.59 5.87
C LYS A 269 -0.03 -0.82 7.35
N LEU A 270 0.38 0.10 8.23
CA LEU A 270 0.18 -0.03 9.68
C LEU A 270 -1.31 -0.09 10.02
N LYS A 271 -1.75 -1.23 10.58
CA LYS A 271 -3.16 -1.40 10.94
C LYS A 271 -3.52 -0.70 12.23
N ILE A 272 -4.64 0.02 12.19
CA ILE A 272 -5.39 0.49 13.37
C ILE A 272 -6.63 -0.37 13.49
N TYR A 273 -6.84 -0.95 14.67
CA TYR A 273 -8.01 -1.77 14.96
C TYR A 273 -9.13 -0.97 15.61
N GLY A 274 -8.80 0.09 16.34
CA GLY A 274 -9.82 0.78 17.11
C GLY A 274 -9.33 1.86 18.05
N LEU A 275 -10.30 2.36 18.80
CA LEU A 275 -10.10 3.21 19.97
C LEU A 275 -10.58 2.47 21.22
N THR A 276 -9.97 2.80 22.34
CA THR A 276 -10.40 2.39 23.67
C THR A 276 -10.26 3.57 24.63
N GLN A 277 -10.79 3.44 25.83
CA GLN A 277 -10.58 4.43 26.89
C GLN A 277 -10.25 3.69 28.17
N ASN A 278 -9.11 4.04 28.76
CA ASN A 278 -8.72 3.52 30.06
C ASN A 278 -9.77 3.95 31.10
N THR A 279 -10.40 2.97 31.73
CA THR A 279 -11.49 3.18 32.70
C THR A 279 -11.03 3.81 34.01
N GLU A 280 -9.73 3.74 34.31
CA GLU A 280 -9.14 4.32 35.51
C GLU A 280 -8.67 5.76 35.26
N THR A 281 -7.93 5.99 34.17
CA THR A 281 -7.36 7.31 33.86
C THR A 281 -8.27 8.20 33.01
N ASN A 282 -9.33 7.62 32.42
CA ASN A 282 -10.20 8.24 31.41
C ASN A 282 -9.47 8.65 30.12
N GLU A 283 -8.23 8.24 29.93
CA GLU A 283 -7.45 8.56 28.73
C GLU A 283 -7.89 7.70 27.55
N TYR A 284 -8.08 8.35 26.39
CA TYR A 284 -8.32 7.64 25.14
C TYR A 284 -7.01 7.06 24.59
N MET A 285 -7.10 5.87 24.02
CA MET A 285 -5.96 5.19 23.43
C MET A 285 -6.33 4.63 22.06
N MET A 286 -5.38 4.67 21.13
CA MET A 286 -5.47 3.99 19.85
C MET A 286 -4.92 2.57 19.97
N VAL A 287 -5.58 1.61 19.34
CA VAL A 287 -5.17 0.20 19.31
C VAL A 287 -4.63 -0.13 17.91
N PHE A 288 -3.34 -0.44 17.85
CA PHE A 288 -2.58 -0.74 16.64
C PHE A 288 -2.19 -2.21 16.53
N GLN A 289 -1.83 -2.61 15.32
CA GLN A 289 -0.96 -3.78 15.10
C GLN A 289 0.30 -3.68 15.94
N TYR A 290 0.65 -4.79 16.59
CA TYR A 290 1.92 -4.89 17.31
C TYR A 290 3.08 -5.21 16.36
N ALA A 291 4.06 -4.30 16.30
CA ALA A 291 5.31 -4.48 15.56
C ALA A 291 6.34 -5.19 16.45
N ASN A 292 6.47 -6.51 16.27
CA ASN A 292 7.24 -7.41 17.15
C ASN A 292 8.76 -7.25 17.07
N SER A 293 9.30 -6.45 16.15
CA SER A 293 10.73 -6.18 16.01
C SER A 293 11.12 -4.75 16.45
N GLY A 294 10.20 -4.02 17.08
CA GLY A 294 10.44 -2.68 17.62
C GLY A 294 10.60 -1.61 16.54
N ASN A 295 11.29 -0.51 16.84
CA ASN A 295 11.59 0.53 15.86
C ASN A 295 12.89 0.27 15.10
N LEU A 296 13.04 0.88 13.92
CA LEU A 296 14.15 0.68 13.00
C LEU A 296 15.50 0.96 13.66
N TYR A 297 15.59 2.00 14.50
CA TYR A 297 16.82 2.31 15.26
C TYR A 297 17.29 1.13 16.13
N LYS A 298 16.39 0.59 16.96
CA LYS A 298 16.70 -0.56 17.84
C LYS A 298 16.94 -1.84 17.02
N PHE A 299 16.16 -2.01 15.95
CA PHE A 299 16.25 -3.16 15.06
C PHE A 299 17.62 -3.23 14.38
N LEU A 300 18.09 -2.13 13.78
CA LEU A 300 19.40 -2.07 13.13
C LEU A 300 20.52 -2.38 14.13
N ARG A 301 20.52 -1.75 15.31
CA ARG A 301 21.54 -2.03 16.34
C ARG A 301 21.65 -3.50 16.73
N SER A 302 20.53 -4.22 16.72
CA SER A 302 20.47 -5.61 17.18
C SER A 302 20.71 -6.62 16.06
N ASN A 303 20.35 -6.28 14.82
CA ASN A 303 20.30 -7.24 13.70
C ASN A 303 21.18 -6.87 12.50
N PHE A 304 21.89 -5.73 12.53
CA PHE A 304 22.59 -5.20 11.35
C PHE A 304 23.58 -6.19 10.70
N ARG A 305 24.24 -7.02 11.50
CA ARG A 305 25.22 -8.01 11.00
C ARG A 305 24.58 -9.06 10.09
N ASP A 306 23.29 -9.33 10.27
CA ASP A 306 22.54 -10.33 9.53
C ASP A 306 21.80 -9.74 8.32
N LEU A 307 21.84 -8.41 8.14
CA LEU A 307 21.14 -7.73 7.06
C LEU A 307 21.95 -7.72 5.76
N ASN A 308 21.47 -8.45 4.76
CA ASN A 308 21.95 -8.34 3.39
C ASN A 308 21.29 -7.15 2.65
N TRP A 309 21.82 -6.81 1.48
CA TRP A 309 21.31 -5.68 0.68
C TRP A 309 19.86 -5.84 0.21
N GLN A 310 19.42 -7.06 -0.08
CA GLN A 310 18.03 -7.31 -0.49
C GLN A 310 17.06 -6.95 0.66
N THR A 311 17.37 -7.37 1.88
CA THR A 311 16.58 -6.99 3.06
C THR A 311 16.64 -5.48 3.30
N LYS A 312 17.82 -4.85 3.24
CA LYS A 312 17.96 -3.39 3.40
C LYS A 312 17.12 -2.60 2.41
N LEU A 313 17.12 -3.00 1.14
CA LEU A 313 16.30 -2.38 0.10
C LEU A 313 14.81 -2.62 0.32
N LYS A 314 14.42 -3.83 0.76
CA LYS A 314 13.02 -4.12 1.09
C LYS A 314 12.49 -3.24 2.22
N LEU A 315 13.28 -3.05 3.29
CA LEU A 315 12.94 -2.12 4.38
C LEU A 315 12.71 -0.71 3.84
N LEU A 316 13.62 -0.21 3.02
CA LEU A 316 13.51 1.12 2.41
C LEU A 316 12.32 1.25 1.46
N LEU A 317 12.04 0.21 0.67
CA LEU A 317 10.89 0.21 -0.22
C LEU A 317 9.60 0.35 0.59
N ASP A 318 9.42 -0.44 1.64
CA ASP A 318 8.25 -0.36 2.50
C ASP A 318 8.09 1.03 3.13
N ILE A 319 9.19 1.62 3.62
CA ILE A 319 9.21 2.99 4.16
C ILE A 319 8.84 4.02 3.07
N SER A 320 9.39 3.88 1.86
CA SER A 320 9.13 4.82 0.77
C SER A 320 7.70 4.76 0.25
N GLU A 321 7.09 3.57 0.24
CA GLU A 321 5.70 3.38 -0.15
C GLU A 321 4.74 3.99 0.88
N ASP A 322 5.01 3.83 2.17
CA ASP A 322 4.22 4.48 3.23
C ASP A 322 4.39 6.01 3.17
N LEU A 323 5.61 6.52 2.94
CA LEU A 323 5.87 7.97 2.85
C LEU A 323 5.17 8.58 1.63
N LEU A 324 5.21 7.90 0.48
CA LEU A 324 4.49 8.29 -0.73
C LEU A 324 2.99 8.45 -0.46
N GLN A 325 2.38 7.50 0.23
CA GLN A 325 0.95 7.57 0.53
C GLN A 325 0.60 8.70 1.50
N ILE A 326 1.46 8.98 2.47
CA ILE A 326 1.33 10.15 3.36
C ILE A 326 1.36 11.43 2.53
N HIS A 327 2.33 11.56 1.63
CA HIS A 327 2.47 12.73 0.75
C HIS A 327 1.30 12.88 -0.23
N ASP A 328 0.82 11.80 -0.84
CA ASP A 328 -0.33 11.78 -1.76
C ASP A 328 -1.64 12.21 -1.07
N THR A 329 -1.76 11.96 0.24
CA THR A 329 -2.90 12.47 1.04
C THR A 329 -2.78 13.94 1.42
N GLY A 330 -1.68 14.61 1.03
CA GLY A 330 -1.40 16.00 1.32
C GLY A 330 -0.91 16.26 2.75
N TYR A 331 -0.35 15.24 3.41
CA TYR A 331 0.25 15.39 4.74
C TYR A 331 1.77 15.41 4.66
N ILE A 332 2.35 16.21 5.54
CA ILE A 332 3.77 16.20 5.90
C ILE A 332 3.86 15.42 7.21
N HIS A 333 4.77 14.45 7.30
CA HIS A 333 4.98 13.68 8.52
C HIS A 333 5.55 14.58 9.63
N ALA A 334 6.53 15.42 9.31
CA ALA A 334 7.14 16.44 10.16
C ALA A 334 7.93 15.95 11.39
N ASP A 335 7.83 14.66 11.73
CA ASP A 335 8.70 13.99 12.72
C ASP A 335 9.27 12.67 12.19
N PHE A 336 9.78 12.71 10.95
CA PHE A 336 10.18 11.51 10.22
C PHE A 336 11.62 11.08 10.60
N HIS A 337 11.75 10.01 11.37
CA HIS A 337 13.02 9.44 11.81
C HIS A 337 12.93 7.93 12.10
N SER A 338 14.07 7.24 12.23
CA SER A 338 14.09 5.77 12.43
C SER A 338 13.41 5.28 13.71
N GLY A 339 13.35 6.11 14.75
CA GLY A 339 12.55 5.84 15.96
C GLY A 339 11.03 5.73 15.73
N ASN A 340 10.50 6.37 14.68
CA ASN A 340 9.07 6.36 14.30
C ASN A 340 8.77 5.38 13.16
N ILE A 341 9.76 4.57 12.75
CA ILE A 341 9.58 3.51 11.76
C ILE A 341 9.57 2.18 12.49
N LEU A 342 8.43 1.49 12.48
CA LEU A 342 8.23 0.20 13.14
C LEU A 342 8.64 -0.96 12.24
N GLN A 343 9.06 -2.05 12.86
CA GLN A 343 9.52 -3.27 12.20
C GLN A 343 8.67 -4.45 12.65
N HIS A 344 8.15 -5.21 11.70
CA HIS A 344 7.40 -6.43 11.98
C HIS A 344 8.01 -7.59 11.19
N LYS A 345 8.32 -8.68 11.90
CA LYS A 345 8.74 -9.95 11.30
C LYS A 345 7.52 -10.86 11.21
N GLY A 346 7.07 -11.12 9.99
CA GLY A 346 5.96 -12.04 9.71
C GLY A 346 6.33 -13.51 9.90
N LEU A 347 5.34 -14.40 9.79
CA LEU A 347 5.52 -15.85 9.96
C LEU A 347 6.42 -16.49 8.90
N ASN A 348 6.50 -15.89 7.71
CA ASN A 348 7.40 -16.29 6.62
C ASN A 348 8.81 -15.69 6.77
N GLU A 349 9.12 -15.11 7.92
CA GLU A 349 10.36 -14.39 8.23
C GLU A 349 10.62 -13.12 7.40
N ASN A 350 9.65 -12.69 6.58
CA ASN A 350 9.77 -11.43 5.86
C ASN A 350 9.63 -10.26 6.82
N MET A 351 10.54 -9.31 6.66
CA MET A 351 10.49 -8.04 7.39
C MET A 351 9.61 -7.05 6.65
N GLU A 352 8.73 -6.40 7.41
CA GLU A 352 7.91 -5.29 6.95
C GLU A 352 8.21 -4.05 7.80
N SER A 353 8.31 -2.91 7.13
CA SER A 353 8.48 -1.60 7.78
C SER A 353 7.21 -0.79 7.70
N TYR A 354 6.89 -0.05 8.77
CA TYR A 354 5.75 0.87 8.77
C TYR A 354 6.12 2.23 9.34
N ILE A 355 5.66 3.30 8.70
CA ILE A 355 5.74 4.64 9.29
C ILE A 355 4.65 4.77 10.36
N SER A 356 5.03 5.24 11.54
CA SER A 356 4.15 5.45 12.69
C SER A 356 4.29 6.87 13.24
N ASP A 357 3.45 7.22 14.21
CA ASP A 357 3.44 8.52 14.89
C ASP A 357 3.09 9.72 14.00
N MET A 358 1.81 9.84 13.67
CA MET A 358 1.27 10.99 12.95
C MET A 358 0.87 12.14 13.91
N GLY A 359 1.37 12.17 15.15
CA GLY A 359 0.99 13.16 16.16
C GLY A 359 1.33 14.60 15.75
N LEU A 360 2.49 14.78 15.11
CA LEU A 360 2.96 16.07 14.56
C LEU A 360 2.60 16.30 13.10
N SER A 361 1.93 15.32 12.47
CA SER A 361 1.59 15.42 11.05
C SER A 361 0.64 16.59 10.78
N LYS A 362 0.89 17.27 9.66
CA LYS A 362 0.14 18.46 9.27
C LYS A 362 -0.14 18.49 7.78
N LYS A 363 -1.26 19.09 7.41
CA LYS A 363 -1.54 19.31 5.99
C LYS A 363 -0.57 20.36 5.46
N TYR A 364 -0.14 20.23 4.21
CA TYR A 364 0.80 21.18 3.61
C TYR A 364 0.28 22.63 3.54
N ASN A 365 -1.03 22.85 3.69
CA ASN A 365 -1.68 24.16 3.73
C ASN A 365 -2.15 24.61 5.13
N GLU A 366 -1.85 23.86 6.20
CA GLU A 366 -2.28 24.21 7.55
C GLU A 366 -1.40 25.34 8.12
N SER A 367 -2.02 26.37 8.70
CA SER A 367 -1.29 27.49 9.32
C SER A 367 -0.71 27.06 10.67
N ASP A 368 0.61 27.20 10.84
CA ASP A 368 1.29 26.88 12.10
C ASP A 368 0.84 27.83 13.23
N SER A 369 0.66 27.29 14.44
CA SER A 369 0.89 28.04 15.68
C SER A 369 2.41 28.22 15.85
N GLU A 370 2.83 29.45 16.14
CA GLU A 370 4.19 29.99 16.04
C GLU A 370 5.38 29.09 16.44
N GLY A 371 6.43 29.12 15.59
CA GLY A 371 7.82 29.32 15.99
C GLY A 371 8.67 28.15 16.52
N CYS A 372 8.10 27.00 16.86
CA CYS A 372 8.88 25.91 17.45
C CYS A 372 9.36 24.89 16.39
N ILE A 373 10.68 24.67 16.32
CA ILE A 373 11.27 23.55 15.59
C ILE A 373 11.07 22.30 16.43
N TYR A 374 10.29 21.35 15.91
CA TYR A 374 10.07 20.04 16.51
C TYR A 374 10.83 18.96 15.70
N GLY A 375 11.02 17.78 16.29
CA GLY A 375 11.63 16.63 15.61
C GLY A 375 13.06 16.31 16.04
N VAL A 376 13.54 15.13 15.64
CA VAL A 376 14.88 14.63 16.03
C VAL A 376 15.94 15.24 15.12
N MET A 377 16.67 16.24 15.65
CA MET A 377 17.55 17.18 14.91
C MET A 377 18.39 16.60 13.74
N PRO A 378 19.03 15.42 13.83
CA PRO A 378 19.74 14.81 12.69
C PRO A 378 18.90 14.57 11.43
N TYR A 379 17.60 14.32 11.60
CA TYR A 379 16.66 14.02 10.52
C TYR A 379 15.93 15.26 10.03
N VAL A 380 16.09 16.40 10.70
CA VAL A 380 15.44 17.66 10.34
C VAL A 380 16.23 18.34 9.23
N ALA A 381 15.52 18.73 8.17
CA ALA A 381 16.12 19.35 6.99
C ALA A 381 16.76 20.72 7.29
N PRO A 382 17.82 21.11 6.57
CA PRO A 382 18.57 22.34 6.86
C PRO A 382 17.73 23.62 6.78
N GLU A 383 16.77 23.68 5.86
CA GLU A 383 15.84 24.81 5.75
C GLU A 383 14.92 24.92 6.98
N VAL A 384 14.49 23.78 7.54
CA VAL A 384 13.64 23.73 8.73
C VAL A 384 14.45 24.08 9.98
N LEU A 385 15.68 23.57 10.09
CA LEU A 385 16.63 23.98 11.14
C LEU A 385 16.94 25.48 11.08
N SER A 386 16.87 26.09 9.89
CA SER A 386 17.02 27.53 9.67
C SER A 386 15.74 28.33 9.93
N GLY A 387 14.69 27.70 10.47
CA GLY A 387 13.43 28.34 10.86
C GLY A 387 12.36 28.40 9.75
N GLN A 388 12.58 27.75 8.60
CA GLN A 388 11.52 27.60 7.61
C GLN A 388 10.50 26.55 8.05
N LYS A 389 9.32 26.60 7.43
CA LYS A 389 8.26 25.63 7.69
C LYS A 389 8.64 24.26 7.13
N PHE A 390 8.17 23.22 7.81
CA PHE A 390 8.20 21.86 7.27
C PHE A 390 7.46 21.78 5.94
N THR A 391 8.04 21.02 5.01
CA THR A 391 7.51 20.72 3.68
C THR A 391 7.57 19.22 3.42
N LEU A 392 6.96 18.75 2.34
CA LEU A 392 7.10 17.36 1.89
C LEU A 392 8.58 17.02 1.62
N ASP A 393 9.32 17.97 1.03
CA ASP A 393 10.76 17.84 0.76
C ASP A 393 11.61 17.72 2.03
N ALA A 394 11.13 18.25 3.16
CA ALA A 394 11.79 18.09 4.45
C ALA A 394 11.72 16.64 4.96
N ASP A 395 10.61 15.93 4.73
CA ASP A 395 10.53 14.50 5.04
C ASP A 395 11.49 13.69 4.15
N ILE A 396 11.66 14.09 2.87
CA ILE A 396 12.61 13.46 1.95
C ILE A 396 14.06 13.59 2.44
N TYR A 397 14.43 14.73 3.03
CA TYR A 397 15.73 14.86 3.68
C TYR A 397 15.91 13.81 4.78
N GLY A 398 14.91 13.66 5.66
CA GLY A 398 14.90 12.63 6.70
C GLY A 398 15.04 11.21 6.13
N PHE A 399 14.43 10.94 4.97
CA PHE A 399 14.59 9.68 4.25
C PHE A 399 16.05 9.41 3.85
N GLY A 400 16.74 10.42 3.30
CA GLY A 400 18.16 10.29 2.97
C GLY A 400 19.06 10.05 4.18
N VAL A 401 18.70 10.60 5.35
CA VAL A 401 19.38 10.32 6.62
C VAL A 401 19.15 8.87 7.07
N ILE A 402 17.91 8.36 6.95
CA ILE A 402 17.59 6.94 7.21
C ILE A 402 18.35 6.00 6.27
N MET A 403 18.57 6.39 5.01
CA MET A 403 19.42 5.61 4.09
C MET A 403 20.87 5.49 4.62
N SER A 404 21.45 6.57 5.14
CA SER A 404 22.77 6.49 5.78
C SER A 404 22.77 5.57 7.01
N GLU A 405 21.72 5.62 7.82
CA GLU A 405 21.55 4.74 8.99
C GLU A 405 21.41 3.26 8.61
N ILE A 406 20.65 2.92 7.57
CA ILE A 406 20.52 1.55 7.06
C ILE A 406 21.82 1.05 6.40
N SER A 407 22.58 1.96 5.78
CA SER A 407 23.90 1.66 5.23
C SER A 407 24.89 1.28 6.34
N THR A 408 24.93 2.06 7.42
CA THR A 408 25.93 1.95 8.49
C THR A 408 25.53 1.06 9.67
N GLY A 409 24.23 0.92 9.93
CA GLY A 409 23.70 0.32 11.16
C GLY A 409 23.93 1.18 12.39
N GLN A 410 24.43 2.40 12.21
CA GLN A 410 24.82 3.34 13.27
C GLN A 410 23.87 4.52 13.27
N ARG A 411 23.82 5.23 14.40
CA ARG A 411 23.06 6.49 14.46
C ARG A 411 23.61 7.47 13.42
N PRO A 412 22.77 8.27 12.75
CA PRO A 412 23.26 9.33 11.88
C PRO A 412 24.17 10.30 12.62
N PHE A 413 25.21 10.78 11.93
CA PHE A 413 26.24 11.66 12.49
C PHE A 413 26.86 11.08 13.77
N ASP A 414 27.20 9.78 13.74
CA ASP A 414 27.88 9.17 14.87
C ASP A 414 29.19 9.93 15.19
N GLY A 415 29.55 9.97 16.48
CA GLY A 415 30.62 10.84 16.99
C GLY A 415 30.22 12.31 17.23
N TYR A 416 29.09 12.81 16.71
CA TYR A 416 28.60 14.17 17.01
C TYR A 416 27.63 14.19 18.20
N GLN A 417 27.64 15.29 18.95
CA GLN A 417 26.59 15.60 19.91
C GLN A 417 25.39 16.23 19.19
N PHE A 418 24.17 15.85 19.59
CA PHE A 418 22.95 16.42 18.99
C PHE A 418 22.62 17.76 19.66
N ASN A 419 23.31 18.80 19.21
CA ASN A 419 23.20 20.17 19.71
C ASN A 419 23.17 21.19 18.57
N GLU A 420 23.11 22.48 18.92
CA GLU A 420 23.05 23.59 17.96
C GLU A 420 24.26 23.64 17.01
N ASP A 421 25.44 23.22 17.46
CA ASP A 421 26.65 23.15 16.61
C ASP A 421 26.47 22.15 15.45
N LEU A 422 25.92 20.96 15.72
CA LEU A 422 25.60 20.02 14.67
C LEU A 422 24.49 20.55 13.74
N ALA A 423 23.48 21.24 14.28
CA ALA A 423 22.44 21.86 13.46
C ALA A 423 23.03 22.89 12.47
N VAL A 424 23.92 23.78 12.94
CA VAL A 424 24.64 24.74 12.10
C VAL A 424 25.47 24.02 11.03
N LYS A 425 26.18 22.95 11.42
CA LYS A 425 26.97 22.13 10.48
C LYS A 425 26.11 21.52 9.38
N ILE A 426 24.92 21.01 9.71
CA ILE A 426 23.96 20.49 8.74
C ILE A 426 23.53 21.60 7.77
N CYS A 427 23.21 22.79 8.29
CA CYS A 427 22.82 23.95 7.47
C CYS A 427 23.90 24.39 6.49
N ILE A 428 25.18 24.29 6.84
CA ILE A 428 26.30 24.62 5.94
C ILE A 428 26.74 23.45 5.03
N GLY A 429 26.06 22.30 5.10
CA GLY A 429 26.25 21.19 4.16
C GLY A 429 26.87 19.92 4.73
N LEU A 430 27.06 19.79 6.04
CA LEU A 430 27.47 18.51 6.64
C LEU A 430 26.38 17.46 6.41
N ARG A 431 26.79 16.25 6.03
CA ARG A 431 25.92 15.09 5.79
C ARG A 431 26.48 13.85 6.49
N PRO A 432 25.62 12.88 6.85
CA PRO A 432 26.08 11.67 7.51
C PRO A 432 26.84 10.77 6.51
N GLU A 433 27.72 9.93 7.03
CA GLU A 433 28.57 9.04 6.24
C GLU A 433 27.85 7.73 5.86
N PHE A 434 28.45 6.96 4.96
CA PHE A 434 27.96 5.65 4.51
C PHE A 434 29.01 4.58 4.79
N ALA A 435 28.56 3.34 5.03
CA ALA A 435 29.48 2.23 5.27
C ALA A 435 30.33 1.91 4.03
N PRO A 436 31.59 1.48 4.22
CA PRO A 436 32.39 0.92 3.14
C PRO A 436 31.64 -0.21 2.40
N GLY A 437 31.69 -0.21 1.07
CA GLY A 437 30.98 -1.19 0.25
C GLY A 437 29.50 -0.88 0.00
N THR A 438 29.00 0.29 0.42
CA THR A 438 27.68 0.78 0.01
C THR A 438 27.65 1.04 -1.50
N PRO A 439 26.63 0.55 -2.24
CA PRO A 439 26.52 0.79 -3.68
C PRO A 439 26.48 2.27 -4.05
N GLU A 440 27.16 2.66 -5.13
CA GLU A 440 27.28 4.08 -5.51
C GLU A 440 25.92 4.70 -5.88
N CYS A 441 25.04 3.94 -6.54
CA CYS A 441 23.68 4.40 -6.86
C CYS A 441 22.86 4.73 -5.60
N TYR A 442 23.06 3.96 -4.53
CA TYR A 442 22.44 4.18 -3.23
C TYR A 442 22.93 5.47 -2.59
N ILE A 443 24.26 5.67 -2.55
CA ILE A 443 24.88 6.90 -2.02
C ILE A 443 24.40 8.12 -2.80
N LYS A 444 24.34 8.01 -4.13
CA LYS A 444 23.87 9.10 -4.99
C LYS A 444 22.43 9.50 -4.67
N LEU A 445 21.51 8.54 -4.58
CA LEU A 445 20.12 8.83 -4.24
C LEU A 445 19.98 9.41 -2.83
N ALA A 446 20.69 8.85 -1.84
CA ALA A 446 20.66 9.37 -0.47
C ALA A 446 21.18 10.81 -0.39
N LYS A 447 22.26 11.14 -1.10
CA LYS A 447 22.78 12.51 -1.21
C LYS A 447 21.81 13.45 -1.93
N GLN A 448 21.11 12.99 -2.97
CA GLN A 448 20.06 13.76 -3.63
C GLN A 448 18.89 14.05 -2.68
N CYS A 449 18.44 13.04 -1.92
CA CYS A 449 17.43 13.23 -0.87
C CYS A 449 17.87 14.28 0.16
N MET A 450 19.16 14.29 0.52
CA MET A 450 19.72 15.25 1.48
C MET A 450 20.23 16.55 0.84
N ASN A 451 19.82 16.93 -0.38
CA ASN A 451 20.27 18.19 -0.97
C ASN A 451 19.90 19.39 -0.07
N SER A 452 20.79 20.37 0.05
CA SER A 452 20.53 21.60 0.81
C SER A 452 19.39 22.42 0.20
N ASP A 453 19.23 22.45 -1.12
CA ASP A 453 18.06 23.03 -1.77
C ASP A 453 16.93 21.99 -1.81
N PRO A 454 15.77 22.25 -1.16
CA PRO A 454 14.63 21.34 -1.20
C PRO A 454 14.13 21.04 -2.61
N LYS A 455 14.27 21.99 -3.56
CA LYS A 455 13.79 21.83 -4.95
C LYS A 455 14.58 20.81 -5.76
N ASP A 456 15.81 20.52 -5.34
CA ASP A 456 16.68 19.55 -5.98
C ASP A 456 16.55 18.15 -5.38
N ARG A 457 15.68 17.98 -4.37
CA ARG A 457 15.37 16.67 -3.79
C ARG A 457 14.34 15.95 -4.67
N PRO A 458 14.45 14.61 -4.79
CA PRO A 458 13.41 13.84 -5.45
C PRO A 458 12.11 13.86 -4.63
N CYS A 459 10.96 13.70 -5.28
CA CYS A 459 9.71 13.44 -4.55
C CYS A 459 9.64 11.97 -4.07
N ALA A 460 8.73 11.68 -3.14
CA ALA A 460 8.56 10.32 -2.61
C ALA A 460 8.31 9.26 -3.69
N SER A 461 7.58 9.60 -4.77
CA SER A 461 7.35 8.70 -5.91
C SER A 461 8.66 8.35 -6.61
N GLN A 462 9.51 9.34 -6.90
CA GLN A 462 10.79 9.11 -7.57
C GLN A 462 11.74 8.24 -6.73
N VAL A 463 11.73 8.41 -5.40
CA VAL A 463 12.48 7.55 -4.47
C VAL A 463 11.96 6.11 -4.52
N CYS A 464 10.63 5.94 -4.44
CA CYS A 464 9.98 4.63 -4.50
C CYS A 464 10.27 3.90 -5.83
N ASP A 465 10.17 4.61 -6.96
CA ASP A 465 10.46 4.06 -8.29
C ASP A 465 11.92 3.61 -8.42
N ALA A 466 12.87 4.41 -7.91
CA ALA A 466 14.28 4.03 -7.89
C ALA A 466 14.53 2.74 -7.09
N LEU A 467 13.90 2.59 -5.93
CA LEU A 467 14.03 1.41 -5.08
C LEU A 467 13.42 0.16 -5.72
N LYS A 468 12.25 0.29 -6.37
CA LYS A 468 11.62 -0.81 -7.13
C LYS A 468 12.54 -1.32 -8.23
N VAL A 469 13.09 -0.41 -9.04
CA VAL A 469 14.04 -0.76 -10.11
C VAL A 469 15.26 -1.51 -9.56
N TRP A 470 15.79 -1.10 -8.41
CA TRP A 470 16.94 -1.79 -7.80
C TRP A 470 16.60 -3.20 -7.33
N ILE A 471 15.44 -3.39 -6.70
CA ILE A 471 14.98 -4.70 -6.24
C ILE A 471 14.76 -5.64 -7.44
N GLU A 472 14.10 -5.15 -8.50
CA GLU A 472 13.92 -5.91 -9.75
C GLU A 472 15.26 -6.34 -10.36
N CYS A 473 16.26 -5.45 -10.38
CA CYS A 473 17.61 -5.75 -10.88
C CYS A 473 18.36 -6.81 -10.04
N MET A 474 18.00 -6.99 -8.77
CA MET A 474 18.58 -8.02 -7.90
C MET A 474 17.93 -9.39 -8.09
N GLU A 475 16.68 -9.44 -8.55
CA GLU A 475 15.93 -10.68 -8.79
C GLU A 475 16.27 -11.33 -10.15
N ILE A 476 16.96 -10.62 -11.05
CA ILE A 476 17.45 -11.15 -12.32
C ILE A 476 18.65 -12.11 -12.08
N PRO A 477 18.57 -13.40 -12.49
CA PRO A 477 19.67 -14.35 -12.34
C PRO A 477 20.95 -13.91 -13.08
N ASN A 478 22.11 -14.18 -12.48
CA ASN A 478 23.43 -13.75 -12.99
C ASN A 478 23.72 -14.17 -14.45
N ASP A 479 23.13 -15.26 -14.93
CA ASP A 479 23.33 -15.77 -16.30
C ASP A 479 22.74 -14.85 -17.39
N MET A 480 21.83 -13.94 -17.03
CA MET A 480 21.29 -12.93 -17.94
C MET A 480 22.10 -11.62 -17.94
N LYS A 481 22.94 -11.35 -16.93
CA LYS A 481 23.75 -10.13 -16.85
C LYS A 481 24.95 -10.14 -17.81
N LEU A 482 25.39 -11.32 -18.26
CA LEU A 482 26.52 -11.48 -19.18
C LEU A 482 26.14 -11.36 -20.67
N LYS A 483 24.84 -11.37 -21.02
CA LYS A 483 24.39 -11.30 -22.43
C LYS A 483 24.23 -9.87 -22.98
N ASN A 484 24.33 -8.85 -22.14
CA ASN A 484 24.17 -7.45 -22.55
C ASN A 484 25.50 -6.70 -22.78
N ASN A 485 26.65 -7.39 -22.75
CA ASN A 485 27.98 -6.81 -22.98
C ASN A 485 28.81 -7.58 -24.03
N SER A 486 28.17 -8.30 -24.96
CA SER A 486 28.85 -8.97 -26.08
C SER A 486 28.42 -8.43 -27.43
#